data_AF-A0A915YX53-F1
#
_entry.id   AF-A0A915YX53-F1
#
_cell.length_a   1.000
_cell.length_b   1.000
_cell.length_c   1.000
_cell.angle_alpha   90.00
_cell.angle_beta   90.00
_cell.angle_gamma   90.00
#
_symmetry.space_group_name_H-M   'P 1'
#
loop_
_entity.id
_entity.type
_entity.pdbx_description
1 polymer ?
#
loop_
_entity_poly.entity_id
_entity_poly.type
_entity_poly.pdbx_seq_one_letter_code
_entity_poly.pdbx_strand_id
1 'polypeptide(L)'
;MATISPQVLVLFENLNKRQLELENKVTQLKNVIILLTQQELAAEIRNGVKELEKWIEDIKEIAEEQETDKEKQVIMQKLHRNEEQFKQLQVSIRRAILTSKQNIEKEAKIEREMLLGRGHGKQEVFEMRRRNLTSEDTLLHSASDVTESLRRTTQLMEQEIERSAYSAKILDESSRTLKTTFNEYRGFSSVCTF
;
A
#
# COMPACT_ATOMS: atom_id res chain seq x y z
N MET A 1 18.79 36.04 -12.67
CA MET A 1 17.92 35.04 -13.29
C MET A 1 17.39 34.19 -12.14
N ALA A 2 16.08 34.16 -11.94
CA ALA A 2 15.45 33.42 -10.83
C ALA A 2 15.75 31.92 -11.01
N THR A 3 16.59 31.38 -10.15
CA THR A 3 17.04 29.99 -10.23
C THR A 3 16.18 29.21 -9.26
N ILE A 4 15.14 28.56 -9.80
CA ILE A 4 14.34 27.59 -9.05
C ILE A 4 15.30 26.60 -8.40
N SER A 5 15.19 26.43 -7.08
CA SER A 5 16.03 25.50 -6.34
C SER A 5 16.04 24.12 -7.02
N PRO A 6 17.23 23.50 -7.23
CA PRO A 6 17.34 22.18 -7.86
C PRO A 6 16.47 21.11 -7.19
N GLN A 7 16.24 21.25 -5.88
CA GLN A 7 15.41 20.36 -5.08
C GLN A 7 13.94 20.37 -5.55
N VAL A 8 13.40 21.55 -5.86
CA VAL A 8 12.03 21.73 -6.34
C VAL A 8 11.86 21.10 -7.73
N LEU A 9 12.87 21.22 -8.60
CA LEU A 9 12.85 20.59 -9.92
C LEU A 9 12.83 19.05 -9.84
N VAL A 10 13.64 18.46 -8.96
CA VAL A 10 13.66 17.01 -8.73
C VAL A 10 12.32 16.51 -8.19
N LEU A 11 11.70 17.26 -7.27
CA LEU A 11 10.36 16.96 -6.75
C LEU A 11 9.30 16.96 -7.86
N PHE A 12 9.31 17.97 -8.74
CA PHE A 12 8.41 18.01 -9.89
C PHE A 12 8.64 16.87 -10.89
N GLU A 13 9.90 16.47 -11.14
CA GLU A 13 10.18 15.31 -11.99
C GLU A 13 9.67 14.00 -11.39
N ASN A 14 9.88 13.79 -10.09
CA ASN A 14 9.38 12.61 -9.38
C ASN A 14 7.85 12.57 -9.39
N LEU A 15 7.20 13.71 -9.19
CA LEU A 15 5.76 13.86 -9.28
C LEU A 15 5.26 13.47 -10.67
N ASN A 16 5.85 14.02 -11.74
CA ASN A 16 5.46 13.70 -13.12
C ASN A 16 5.65 12.21 -13.45
N LYS A 17 6.76 11.59 -13.00
CA LYS A 17 7.00 10.15 -13.18
C LYS A 17 5.92 9.32 -12.48
N ARG A 18 5.55 9.70 -11.26
CA ARG A 18 4.53 9.00 -10.46
C ARG A 18 3.13 9.17 -11.05
N GLN A 19 2.81 10.36 -11.59
CA GLN A 19 1.56 10.58 -12.33
C GLN A 19 1.46 9.66 -13.56
N LEU A 20 2.52 9.54 -14.36
CA LEU A 20 2.54 8.66 -15.52
C LEU A 20 2.37 7.18 -15.12
N GLU A 21 3.02 6.75 -14.04
CA GLU A 21 2.87 5.41 -13.52
C GLU A 21 1.41 5.12 -13.10
N LEU A 22 0.75 6.08 -12.46
CA LEU A 22 -0.66 5.98 -12.08
C LEU A 22 -1.57 5.96 -13.30
N GLU A 23 -1.31 6.74 -14.35
CA GLU A 23 -2.08 6.70 -15.60
C GLU A 23 -2.00 5.31 -16.28
N ASN A 24 -0.81 4.70 -16.27
CA ASN A 24 -0.61 3.34 -16.77
C ASN A 24 -1.40 2.32 -15.96
N LYS A 25 -1.33 2.39 -14.62
CA LYS A 25 -2.09 1.53 -13.71
C LYS A 25 -3.60 1.71 -13.86
N VAL A 26 -4.08 2.94 -14.08
CA VAL A 26 -5.49 3.23 -14.37
C VAL A 26 -5.94 2.59 -15.68
N THR A 27 -5.08 2.59 -16.70
CA THR A 27 -5.36 1.94 -17.99
C THR A 27 -5.41 0.43 -17.83
N GLN A 28 -4.49 -0.16 -17.07
CA GLN A 28 -4.52 -1.58 -16.72
C GLN A 28 -5.81 -1.94 -15.98
N LEU A 29 -6.22 -1.12 -15.00
CA LEU A 29 -7.40 -1.37 -14.19
C LEU A 29 -8.70 -1.46 -15.01
N LYS A 30 -8.81 -0.75 -16.14
CA LYS A 30 -9.97 -0.86 -17.05
C LYS A 30 -10.13 -2.25 -17.67
N ASN A 31 -9.03 -2.98 -17.83
CA ASN A 31 -9.00 -4.28 -18.52
C ASN A 31 -8.96 -5.47 -17.54
N VAL A 32 -8.95 -5.21 -16.23
CA VAL A 32 -8.94 -6.27 -15.21
C VAL A 32 -10.32 -6.91 -15.10
N ILE A 33 -10.34 -8.24 -15.20
CA ILE A 33 -11.54 -9.09 -15.13
C ILE A 33 -11.63 -9.81 -13.75
N ILE A 34 -10.52 -9.87 -13.01
CA ILE A 34 -10.41 -10.60 -11.73
C ILE A 34 -10.57 -9.62 -10.55
N LEU A 35 -11.43 -9.97 -9.58
CA LEU A 35 -11.73 -9.10 -8.44
C LEU A 35 -10.52 -8.87 -7.52
N LEU A 36 -9.71 -9.90 -7.27
CA LEU A 36 -8.55 -9.80 -6.37
C LEU A 36 -7.50 -8.82 -6.90
N THR A 37 -7.11 -8.97 -8.16
CA THR A 37 -6.16 -8.07 -8.82
C THR A 37 -6.71 -6.66 -8.96
N GLN A 38 -8.03 -6.50 -9.12
CA GLN A 38 -8.68 -5.19 -9.09
C GLN A 38 -8.54 -4.50 -7.72
N GLN A 39 -8.70 -5.24 -6.62
CA GLN A 39 -8.61 -4.71 -5.27
C GLN A 39 -7.18 -4.30 -4.91
N GLU A 40 -6.19 -5.13 -5.27
CA GLU A 40 -4.76 -4.86 -5.08
C GLU A 40 -4.33 -3.63 -5.88
N LEU A 41 -4.62 -3.60 -7.17
CA LEU A 41 -4.27 -2.47 -8.04
C LEU A 41 -4.99 -1.18 -7.59
N ALA A 42 -6.23 -1.27 -7.13
CA ALA A 42 -6.94 -0.14 -6.56
C ALA A 42 -6.33 0.34 -5.22
N ALA A 43 -5.79 -0.57 -4.40
CA ALA A 43 -5.08 -0.20 -3.17
C ALA A 43 -3.76 0.51 -3.48
N GLU A 44 -3.01 0.00 -4.45
CA GLU A 44 -1.76 0.60 -4.91
C GLU A 44 -1.99 2.00 -5.52
N ILE A 45 -3.03 2.15 -6.35
CA ILE A 45 -3.44 3.46 -6.88
C ILE A 45 -3.83 4.41 -5.75
N ARG A 46 -4.59 3.97 -4.75
CA ARG A 46 -4.95 4.81 -3.58
C ARG A 46 -3.72 5.26 -2.80
N ASN A 47 -2.73 4.39 -2.61
CA ASN A 47 -1.48 4.74 -1.94
C ASN A 47 -0.68 5.75 -2.76
N GLY A 48 -0.55 5.54 -4.07
CA GLY A 48 0.13 6.49 -4.96
C GLY A 48 -0.56 7.86 -5.02
N VAL A 49 -1.89 7.92 -4.94
CA VAL A 49 -2.64 9.18 -4.85
C VAL A 49 -2.31 9.92 -3.55
N LYS A 50 -2.25 9.23 -2.41
CA LYS A 50 -1.86 9.83 -1.12
C LYS A 50 -0.42 10.35 -1.13
N GLU A 51 0.50 9.62 -1.77
CA GLU A 51 1.89 10.06 -1.96
C GLU A 51 1.95 11.35 -2.80
N LEU A 52 1.18 11.42 -3.89
CA LEU A 52 1.09 12.63 -4.70
C LEU A 52 0.51 13.81 -3.94
N GLU A 53 -0.54 13.61 -3.13
CA GLU A 53 -1.10 14.66 -2.27
C GLU A 53 -0.05 15.20 -1.30
N LYS A 54 0.71 14.31 -0.67
CA LYS A 54 1.80 14.70 0.23
C LYS A 54 2.88 15.50 -0.50
N TRP A 55 3.33 15.06 -1.68
CA TRP A 55 4.34 15.80 -2.44
C TRP A 55 3.85 17.16 -2.93
N ILE A 56 2.56 17.30 -3.27
CA ILE A 56 1.96 18.60 -3.62
C ILE A 56 1.99 19.53 -2.41
N GLU A 57 1.68 19.02 -1.22
CA GLU A 57 1.74 19.77 0.05
C GLU A 57 3.18 20.16 0.41
N ASP A 58 4.13 19.23 0.31
CA ASP A 58 5.56 19.48 0.54
C ASP A 58 6.09 20.58 -0.42
N ILE A 59 5.71 20.53 -1.71
CA ILE A 59 6.11 21.55 -2.70
C ILE A 59 5.49 22.92 -2.36
N LYS A 60 4.26 22.95 -1.82
CA LYS A 60 3.60 24.18 -1.41
C LYS A 60 4.29 24.81 -0.20
N GLU A 61 4.68 24.01 0.78
CA GLU A 61 5.45 24.46 1.95
C GLU A 61 6.80 25.05 1.51
N ILE A 62 7.55 24.33 0.66
CA ILE A 62 8.82 24.82 0.09
C ILE A 62 8.64 26.11 -0.74
N ALA A 63 7.48 26.28 -1.39
CA ALA A 63 7.16 27.51 -2.12
C ALA A 63 6.86 28.69 -1.20
N GLU A 64 6.27 28.45 -0.03
CA GLU A 64 5.99 29.47 0.99
C GLU A 64 7.26 29.93 1.72
N GLU A 65 8.26 29.05 1.84
CA GLU A 65 9.59 29.34 2.42
C GLU A 65 10.53 30.15 1.51
N GLN A 66 10.19 30.33 0.22
CA GLN A 66 11.05 31.09 -0.70
C GLN A 66 11.08 32.59 -0.36
N GLU A 67 12.28 33.16 -0.21
CA GLU A 67 12.49 34.58 0.07
C GLU A 67 12.14 35.49 -1.12
N THR A 68 12.19 34.98 -2.36
CA THR A 68 11.96 35.76 -3.57
C THR A 68 10.54 35.59 -4.12
N ASP A 69 9.75 36.67 -4.16
CA ASP A 69 8.36 36.65 -4.65
C ASP A 69 8.22 36.17 -6.11
N LYS A 70 9.25 36.42 -6.94
CA LYS A 70 9.30 35.94 -8.34
C LYS A 70 9.48 34.42 -8.43
N GLU A 71 10.26 33.81 -7.55
CA GLU A 71 10.48 32.35 -7.54
C GLU A 71 9.26 31.63 -6.97
N LYS A 72 8.66 32.20 -5.93
CA LYS A 72 7.38 31.77 -5.37
C LYS A 72 6.28 31.73 -6.43
N GLN A 73 6.11 32.81 -7.21
CA GLN A 73 5.09 32.85 -8.26
C GLN A 73 5.30 31.78 -9.34
N VAL A 74 6.54 31.54 -9.77
CA VAL A 74 6.83 30.52 -10.79
C VAL A 74 6.56 29.10 -10.28
N ILE A 75 6.91 28.81 -9.03
CA ILE A 75 6.63 27.51 -8.40
C ILE A 75 5.12 27.31 -8.22
N MET A 76 4.41 28.32 -7.71
CA MET A 76 2.97 28.29 -7.53
C MET A 76 2.21 28.07 -8.85
N GLN A 77 2.64 28.70 -9.94
CA GLN A 77 2.02 28.53 -11.25
C GLN A 77 2.22 27.10 -11.80
N LYS A 78 3.42 26.51 -11.61
CA LYS A 78 3.68 25.10 -11.96
C LYS A 78 2.89 24.14 -11.08
N LEU A 79 2.81 24.41 -9.78
CA LEU A 79 2.05 23.61 -8.82
C LEU A 79 0.56 23.62 -9.19
N HIS A 80 -0.01 24.78 -9.50
CA HIS A 80 -1.42 24.88 -9.88
C HIS A 80 -1.77 24.06 -11.12
N ARG A 81 -0.93 24.11 -12.16
CA ARG A 81 -1.10 23.26 -13.34
C ARG A 81 -1.05 21.78 -12.98
N ASN A 82 -0.17 21.40 -12.06
CA ASN A 82 -0.04 20.01 -11.63
C ASN A 82 -1.25 19.56 -10.78
N GLU A 83 -1.80 20.43 -9.93
CA GLU A 83 -3.04 20.17 -9.18
C GLU A 83 -4.23 19.93 -10.11
N GLU A 84 -4.34 20.69 -11.21
CA GLU A 84 -5.39 20.46 -12.21
C GLU A 84 -5.25 19.08 -12.87
N GLN A 85 -4.03 18.70 -13.26
CA GLN A 85 -3.74 17.37 -13.81
C GLN A 85 -4.05 16.27 -12.80
N PHE A 86 -3.70 16.47 -11.52
CA PHE A 86 -3.98 15.55 -10.44
C PHE A 86 -5.50 15.37 -10.22
N LYS A 87 -6.28 16.47 -10.24
CA LYS A 87 -7.76 16.40 -10.17
C LYS A 87 -8.36 15.61 -11.33
N GLN A 88 -7.86 15.82 -12.55
CA GLN A 88 -8.29 15.05 -13.73
C GLN A 88 -7.95 13.55 -13.57
N LEU A 89 -6.76 13.24 -13.07
CA LEU A 89 -6.33 11.88 -12.78
C LEU A 89 -7.23 11.22 -11.71
N GLN A 90 -7.59 11.92 -10.64
CA GLN A 90 -8.53 11.42 -9.62
C GLN A 90 -9.90 11.06 -10.22
N VAL A 91 -10.44 11.89 -11.11
CA VAL A 91 -11.69 11.59 -11.81
C VAL A 91 -11.54 10.37 -12.70
N SER A 92 -10.42 10.25 -13.42
CA SER A 92 -10.10 9.09 -14.27
C SER A 92 -10.00 7.79 -13.46
N ILE A 93 -9.33 7.83 -12.30
CA ILE A 93 -9.20 6.71 -11.35
C ILE A 93 -10.58 6.24 -10.90
N ARG A 94 -11.44 7.16 -10.43
CA ARG A 94 -12.80 6.82 -9.97
C ARG A 94 -13.63 6.18 -11.08
N ARG A 95 -13.54 6.71 -12.31
CA ARG A 95 -14.22 6.12 -13.48
C ARG A 95 -13.69 4.73 -13.80
N ALA A 96 -12.37 4.55 -13.82
CA ALA A 96 -11.77 3.25 -14.10
C ALA A 96 -12.15 2.19 -13.06
N ILE A 97 -12.17 2.54 -11.78
CA ILE A 97 -12.62 1.64 -10.71
C ILE A 97 -14.08 1.22 -10.92
N LEU A 98 -14.96 2.16 -11.27
CA LEU A 98 -16.35 1.85 -11.55
C LEU A 98 -16.51 0.94 -12.77
N THR A 99 -15.82 1.26 -13.87
CA THR A 99 -15.86 0.46 -15.10
C THR A 99 -15.31 -0.95 -14.89
N SER A 100 -14.21 -1.09 -14.15
CA SER A 100 -13.64 -2.39 -13.79
C SER A 100 -14.62 -3.23 -12.98
N LYS A 101 -15.26 -2.65 -11.95
CA LYS A 101 -16.30 -3.34 -11.16
C LYS A 101 -17.47 -3.79 -12.02
N GLN A 102 -17.96 -2.93 -12.92
CA GLN A 102 -19.04 -3.30 -13.85
C GLN A 102 -18.63 -4.43 -14.80
N ASN A 103 -17.38 -4.45 -15.26
CA ASN A 103 -16.88 -5.51 -16.12
C ASN A 103 -16.76 -6.84 -15.35
N ILE A 104 -16.27 -6.82 -14.11
CA ILE A 104 -16.22 -7.98 -13.22
C ILE A 104 -17.63 -8.53 -12.96
N GLU A 105 -18.60 -7.65 -12.66
CA GLU A 105 -19.99 -8.06 -12.44
C GLU A 105 -20.64 -8.68 -13.69
N LYS A 106 -20.35 -8.12 -14.88
CA LYS A 106 -20.81 -8.68 -16.16
C LYS A 106 -20.22 -10.06 -16.41
N GLU A 107 -18.91 -10.23 -16.20
CA GLU A 107 -18.26 -11.52 -16.40
C GLU A 107 -18.77 -12.57 -15.40
N ALA A 108 -18.93 -12.20 -14.13
CA ALA A 108 -19.51 -13.08 -13.11
C ALA A 108 -20.95 -13.50 -13.45
N LYS A 109 -21.74 -12.59 -14.03
CA LYS A 109 -23.10 -12.90 -14.52
C LYS A 109 -23.07 -13.88 -15.70
N ILE A 110 -22.19 -13.65 -16.67
CA ILE A 110 -22.01 -14.53 -17.82
C ILE A 110 -21.55 -15.92 -17.38
N GLU A 111 -20.58 -16.01 -16.47
CA GLU A 111 -20.10 -17.27 -15.89
C GLU A 111 -21.23 -18.03 -15.19
N ARG A 112 -22.03 -17.33 -14.37
CA ARG A 112 -23.20 -17.92 -13.72
C ARG A 112 -24.22 -18.44 -14.73
N GLU A 113 -24.51 -17.69 -15.79
CA GLU A 113 -25.41 -18.12 -16.86
C GLU A 113 -24.86 -19.33 -17.63
N MET A 114 -23.54 -19.40 -17.87
CA MET A 114 -22.90 -20.56 -18.48
C MET A 114 -22.92 -21.81 -17.58
N LEU A 115 -22.70 -21.64 -16.27
CA LEU A 115 -22.75 -22.74 -15.30
C LEU A 115 -24.18 -23.28 -15.12
N LEU A 116 -25.18 -22.39 -15.09
CA LEU A 116 -26.60 -22.74 -15.05
C LEU A 116 -27.10 -23.28 -16.40
N GLY A 117 -26.46 -22.89 -17.50
CA GLY A 117 -26.70 -23.37 -18.87
C GLY A 117 -26.08 -24.72 -19.20
N ARG A 118 -25.57 -25.49 -18.22
CA ARG A 118 -25.09 -26.89 -18.37
C ARG A 118 -26.21 -27.90 -18.70
N GLY A 119 -27.18 -27.49 -19.51
CA GLY A 119 -28.09 -28.36 -20.25
C GLY A 119 -27.96 -28.03 -21.73
N HIS A 120 -27.13 -28.81 -22.44
CA HIS A 120 -27.03 -28.92 -23.90
C HIS A 120 -26.09 -27.94 -24.64
N GLY A 121 -24.92 -28.46 -25.05
CA GLY A 121 -24.50 -28.27 -26.45
C GLY A 121 -23.19 -27.54 -26.78
N LYS A 122 -22.25 -27.28 -25.86
CA LYS A 122 -20.96 -26.64 -26.22
C LYS A 122 -19.75 -27.23 -25.47
N GLN A 123 -19.33 -28.42 -25.88
CA GLN A 123 -18.22 -29.16 -25.24
C GLN A 123 -16.83 -28.74 -25.74
N GLU A 124 -16.67 -28.35 -27.01
CA GLU A 124 -15.34 -28.08 -27.60
C GLU A 124 -14.70 -26.75 -27.14
N VAL A 125 -15.48 -25.70 -26.92
CA VAL A 125 -14.96 -24.41 -26.41
C VAL A 125 -14.54 -24.54 -24.93
N PHE A 126 -15.17 -25.46 -24.21
CA PHE A 126 -14.90 -25.71 -22.79
C PHE A 126 -13.53 -26.34 -22.59
N GLU A 127 -13.10 -27.28 -23.46
CA GLU A 127 -11.81 -27.98 -23.31
C GLU A 127 -10.58 -27.10 -23.62
N MET A 128 -10.68 -26.19 -24.59
CA MET A 128 -9.58 -25.24 -24.85
C MET A 128 -9.44 -24.22 -23.71
N ARG A 129 -10.56 -23.70 -23.17
CA ARG A 129 -10.52 -22.70 -22.09
C ARG A 129 -10.14 -23.33 -20.74
N ARG A 130 -10.48 -24.61 -20.49
CA ARG A 130 -10.08 -25.33 -19.28
C ARG A 130 -8.57 -25.52 -19.17
N ARG A 131 -7.84 -25.69 -20.28
CA ARG A 131 -6.36 -25.78 -20.27
C ARG A 131 -5.67 -24.46 -19.91
N ASN A 132 -6.24 -23.34 -20.33
CA ASN A 132 -5.73 -22.02 -19.95
C ASN A 132 -6.08 -21.70 -18.48
N LEU A 133 -7.31 -22.01 -18.07
CA LEU A 133 -7.73 -21.87 -16.67
C LEU A 133 -6.94 -22.76 -15.71
N THR A 134 -6.59 -24.01 -16.08
CA THR A 134 -5.75 -24.85 -15.21
C THR A 134 -4.35 -24.28 -15.02
N SER A 135 -3.79 -23.63 -16.05
CA SER A 135 -2.48 -22.99 -15.93
C SER A 135 -2.57 -21.74 -15.05
N GLU A 136 -3.65 -20.96 -15.17
CA GLU A 136 -3.88 -19.77 -14.37
C GLU A 136 -4.28 -20.09 -12.92
N ASP A 137 -5.03 -21.17 -12.68
CA ASP A 137 -5.35 -21.71 -11.35
C ASP A 137 -4.10 -22.21 -10.62
N THR A 138 -3.14 -22.84 -11.32
CA THR A 138 -1.88 -23.21 -10.68
C THR A 138 -1.05 -21.99 -10.24
N LEU A 139 -1.12 -20.90 -11.00
CA LEU A 139 -0.47 -19.63 -10.64
C LEU A 139 -1.19 -18.93 -9.49
N LEU A 140 -2.53 -18.94 -9.48
CA LEU A 140 -3.35 -18.40 -8.39
C LEU A 140 -3.19 -19.20 -7.09
N HIS A 141 -3.11 -20.53 -7.18
CA HIS A 141 -2.83 -21.38 -6.02
C HIS A 141 -1.43 -21.10 -5.46
N SER A 142 -0.41 -20.99 -6.33
CA SER A 142 0.95 -20.64 -5.91
C SER A 142 1.04 -19.25 -5.24
N ALA A 143 0.31 -18.25 -5.76
CA ALA A 143 0.27 -16.92 -5.17
C ALA A 143 -0.51 -16.87 -3.84
N SER A 144 -1.60 -17.65 -3.75
CA SER A 144 -2.35 -17.84 -2.50
C SER A 144 -1.49 -18.50 -1.43
N ASP A 145 -0.76 -19.57 -1.77
CA ASP A 145 0.11 -20.29 -0.84
C ASP A 145 1.25 -19.42 -0.31
N VAL A 146 1.83 -18.56 -1.16
CA VAL A 146 2.85 -17.58 -0.74
C VAL A 146 2.25 -16.52 0.18
N THR A 147 1.04 -16.01 -0.12
CA THR A 147 0.36 -15.01 0.71
C THR A 147 -0.09 -15.58 2.05
N GLU A 148 -0.55 -16.83 2.08
CA GLU A 148 -0.89 -17.55 3.30
C GLU A 148 0.38 -17.84 4.13
N SER A 149 1.48 -18.20 3.48
CA SER A 149 2.78 -18.40 4.16
C SER A 149 3.32 -17.12 4.78
N LEU A 150 3.21 -15.98 4.07
CA LEU A 150 3.58 -14.67 4.61
C LEU A 150 2.67 -14.30 5.79
N ARG A 151 1.34 -14.43 5.66
CA ARG A 151 0.38 -14.18 6.75
C ARG A 151 0.64 -15.03 7.98
N ARG A 152 0.95 -16.32 7.79
CA ARG A 152 1.35 -17.22 8.89
C ARG A 152 2.66 -16.76 9.54
N THR A 153 3.62 -16.30 8.74
CA THR A 153 4.89 -15.76 9.25
C THR A 153 4.68 -14.48 10.06
N THR A 154 3.82 -13.56 9.62
CA THR A 154 3.47 -12.36 10.38
C THR A 154 2.82 -12.71 11.71
N GLN A 155 1.87 -13.65 11.72
CA GLN A 155 1.22 -14.12 12.95
C GLN A 155 2.21 -14.76 13.95
N LEU A 156 3.16 -15.56 13.46
CA LEU A 156 4.21 -16.13 14.32
C LEU A 156 5.16 -15.05 14.86
N MET A 157 5.48 -14.04 14.05
CA MET A 157 6.31 -12.92 14.49
C MET A 157 5.60 -12.07 15.54
N GLU A 158 4.30 -11.82 15.39
CA GLU A 158 3.46 -11.17 16.40
C GLU A 158 3.51 -11.94 17.73
N GLN A 159 3.38 -13.27 17.68
CA GLN A 159 3.47 -14.12 18.88
C GLN A 159 4.86 -14.07 19.55
N GLU A 160 5.95 -14.07 18.77
CA GLU A 160 7.30 -13.96 19.33
C GLU A 160 7.58 -12.56 19.92
N ILE A 161 7.00 -11.50 19.34
CA ILE A 161 7.09 -10.14 19.92
C ILE A 161 6.37 -10.09 21.26
N GLU A 162 5.16 -10.64 21.36
CA GLU A 162 4.43 -10.73 22.63
C GLU A 162 5.21 -11.53 23.67
N ARG A 163 5.81 -12.66 23.27
CA ARG A 163 6.65 -13.49 24.16
C ARG A 163 7.91 -12.75 24.61
N SER A 164 8.55 -12.01 23.72
CA SER A 164 9.75 -11.20 24.01
C SER A 164 9.42 -10.06 24.97
N ALA A 165 8.31 -9.35 24.76
CA ALA A 165 7.83 -8.30 25.65
C ALA A 165 7.50 -8.83 27.04
N TYR A 166 6.85 -10.00 27.13
CA TYR A 166 6.56 -10.65 28.41
C TYR A 166 7.84 -11.06 29.16
N SER A 167 8.81 -11.64 28.44
CA SER A 167 10.09 -12.04 29.02
C SER A 167 10.90 -10.83 29.51
N ALA A 168 10.91 -9.73 28.75
CA ALA A 168 11.55 -8.48 29.15
C ALA A 168 10.91 -7.90 30.43
N LYS A 169 9.58 -7.99 30.56
CA LYS A 169 8.86 -7.56 31.77
C LYS A 169 9.26 -8.40 33.00
N ILE A 170 9.36 -9.72 32.84
CA ILE A 170 9.83 -10.61 33.93
C ILE A 170 11.27 -10.30 34.33
N LEU A 171 12.14 -10.01 33.36
CA LEU A 171 13.52 -9.60 33.63
C LEU A 171 13.61 -8.28 34.41
N ASP A 172 12.80 -7.27 34.06
CA ASP A 172 12.73 -6.02 34.81
C ASP A 172 12.23 -6.25 36.24
N GLU A 173 11.18 -7.06 36.41
CA GLU A 173 10.65 -7.42 37.73
C GLU A 173 11.68 -8.18 38.58
N SER A 174 12.41 -9.13 37.99
CA SER A 174 13.48 -9.86 38.66
C SER A 174 14.64 -8.94 39.06
N SER A 175 15.00 -7.99 38.19
CA SER A 175 16.04 -6.98 38.46
C SER A 175 15.63 -6.04 39.61
N ARG A 176 14.35 -5.63 39.66
CA ARG A 176 13.82 -4.85 40.78
C ARG A 176 13.86 -5.62 42.09
N THR A 177 13.40 -6.86 42.10
CA THR A 177 13.44 -7.70 43.30
C THR A 177 14.87 -7.90 43.80
N LEU A 178 15.82 -8.20 42.91
CA LEU A 178 17.24 -8.29 43.27
C LEU A 178 17.79 -6.99 43.85
N LYS A 179 17.44 -5.82 43.28
CA LYS A 179 17.83 -4.52 43.84
C LYS A 179 17.25 -4.31 45.25
N THR A 180 15.98 -4.68 45.46
CA THR A 180 15.35 -4.59 46.79
C THR A 180 16.04 -5.50 47.79
N THR A 181 16.28 -6.77 47.44
CA THR A 181 17.01 -7.72 48.30
C THR A 181 18.44 -7.27 48.56
N PHE A 182 19.14 -6.72 47.55
CA PHE A 182 20.48 -6.16 47.74
C PHE A 182 20.48 -4.96 48.70
N ASN A 183 19.49 -4.07 48.57
CA ASN A 183 19.33 -2.93 49.47
C ASN A 183 19.00 -3.38 50.90
N GLU A 184 18.16 -4.39 51.07
CA GLU A 184 17.87 -5.00 52.37
C GLU A 184 19.13 -5.63 52.97
N TYR A 185 19.92 -6.39 52.20
CA TYR A 185 21.17 -6.98 52.66
C TYR A 185 22.22 -5.92 53.06
N ARG A 186 22.33 -4.82 52.29
CA ARG A 186 23.18 -3.68 52.65
C ARG A 186 22.70 -2.99 53.93
N GLY A 187 21.38 -2.87 54.10
CA GLY A 187 20.76 -2.38 55.32
C GLY A 187 21.14 -3.24 56.53
N PHE A 188 20.97 -4.55 56.45
CA PHE A 188 21.40 -5.49 57.50
C PHE A 188 22.91 -5.44 57.79
N SER A 189 23.76 -5.35 56.77
CA SER A 189 25.21 -5.21 56.94
C SER A 189 25.59 -3.93 57.68
N SER A 190 24.86 -2.82 57.48
CA SER A 190 25.13 -1.55 58.17
C SER A 190 24.74 -1.56 59.65
N VAL A 191 23.81 -2.44 60.05
CA VAL A 191 23.37 -2.61 61.45
C VAL A 191 24.33 -3.54 62.21
N CYS A 192 25.04 -4.44 61.52
CA CYS A 192 26.03 -5.35 62.13
C CYS A 192 27.45 -4.77 62.26
N THR A 193 27.67 -3.50 61.91
CA THR A 193 28.99 -2.81 62.01
C THR A 193 29.05 -1.77 63.14
N PHE A 194 28.46 -2.09 64.30
CA PHE A 194 28.69 -1.40 65.58
C PHE A 194 29.34 -2.37 66.56
#